data_AF-A0A2E6S1Z0-F1
#
_entry.id   AF-A0A2E6S1Z0-F1
#
_cell.length_a   1.000
_cell.length_b   1.000
_cell.length_c   1.000
_cell.angle_alpha   90.00
_cell.angle_beta   90.00
_cell.angle_gamma   90.00
#
_symmetry.space_group_name_H-M   'P 1'
#
loop_
_entity.id
_entity.type
_entity.pdbx_description
1 polymer ?
#
loop_
_entity_poly.entity_id
_entity_poly.type
_entity_poly.pdbx_seq_one_letter_code
_entity_poly.pdbx_strand_id
1 'polypeptide(L)'
;MNKFKITALFAISIFATTCSNDQMLRTRANELAQKFIITDGHIDTPWKLSKNYEDISVRTKTGDFDYVRAKEGGLDVPFMAIYIPSSYLETGGAKEKADSLIDMVEQIANKDPDKFEIAYSLSDANRIFKEGKVALPMGMENGAGIE
;
A
#
# COMPACT_ATOMS: atom_id res chain seq x y z
N MET A 1 -50.52 -17.11 -25.08
CA MET A 1 -49.67 -16.65 -23.96
C MET A 1 -48.30 -16.28 -24.49
N ASN A 2 -47.88 -15.05 -24.24
CA ASN A 2 -46.89 -14.33 -25.04
C ASN A 2 -45.46 -14.80 -24.72
N LYS A 3 -44.82 -15.58 -25.62
CA LYS A 3 -43.46 -16.13 -25.45
C LYS A 3 -42.41 -15.05 -25.12
N PHE A 4 -42.64 -13.81 -25.55
CA PHE A 4 -41.80 -12.64 -25.23
C PHE A 4 -41.75 -12.26 -23.74
N LYS A 5 -42.81 -12.53 -22.96
CA LYS A 5 -42.84 -12.20 -21.52
C LYS A 5 -42.06 -13.22 -20.67
N ILE A 6 -41.88 -14.45 -21.15
CA ILE A 6 -41.19 -15.52 -20.43
C ILE A 6 -39.66 -15.39 -20.58
N THR A 7 -39.17 -14.96 -21.75
CA THR A 7 -37.74 -14.73 -21.99
C THR A 7 -37.18 -13.55 -21.18
N ALA A 8 -37.99 -12.49 -20.96
CA ALA A 8 -37.59 -11.35 -20.14
C ALA A 8 -37.47 -11.69 -18.64
N LEU A 9 -38.32 -12.59 -18.12
CA LEU A 9 -38.26 -13.01 -16.72
C LEU A 9 -37.02 -13.84 -16.38
N PHE A 10 -36.55 -14.68 -17.32
CA PHE A 10 -35.36 -15.51 -17.14
C PHE A 10 -34.04 -14.72 -17.24
N ALA A 11 -33.99 -13.65 -18.03
CA ALA A 11 -32.80 -12.79 -18.12
C ALA A 11 -32.60 -11.93 -16.84
N ILE A 12 -33.69 -11.52 -16.19
CA ILE A 12 -33.66 -10.71 -14.95
C ILE A 12 -33.20 -11.55 -13.74
N SER A 13 -33.58 -12.83 -13.66
CA SER A 13 -33.19 -13.69 -12.54
C SER A 13 -31.70 -14.11 -12.58
N ILE A 14 -31.12 -14.26 -13.77
CA ILE A 14 -29.69 -14.57 -13.95
C ILE A 14 -28.81 -13.35 -13.61
N PHE A 15 -29.22 -12.13 -13.98
CA PHE A 15 -28.47 -10.92 -13.63
C PHE A 15 -28.51 -10.59 -12.13
N ALA A 16 -29.64 -10.86 -11.46
CA ALA A 16 -29.78 -10.61 -10.03
C ALA A 16 -28.92 -11.55 -9.16
N THR A 17 -28.71 -12.79 -9.61
CA THR A 17 -27.93 -13.80 -8.86
C THR A 17 -26.42 -13.58 -8.98
N THR A 18 -25.91 -13.17 -10.15
CA THR A 18 -24.47 -12.87 -10.33
C THR A 18 -24.05 -11.62 -9.54
N CYS A 19 -24.85 -10.54 -9.56
CA CYS A 19 -24.56 -9.32 -8.80
C CYS A 19 -24.57 -9.56 -7.28
N SER A 20 -25.45 -10.45 -6.79
CA SER A 20 -25.46 -10.82 -5.37
C SER A 20 -24.21 -11.57 -4.95
N ASN A 21 -23.67 -12.43 -5.82
CA ASN A 21 -22.46 -13.18 -5.52
C ASN A 21 -21.22 -12.28 -5.47
N ASP A 22 -21.09 -11.36 -6.44
CA ASP A 22 -19.97 -10.40 -6.47
C ASP A 22 -19.97 -9.49 -5.24
N GLN A 23 -21.15 -9.02 -4.80
CA GLN A 23 -21.25 -8.21 -3.59
C GLN A 23 -20.84 -9.01 -2.34
N MET A 24 -21.30 -10.26 -2.21
CA MET A 24 -20.89 -11.12 -1.10
C MET A 24 -19.38 -11.39 -1.11
N LEU A 25 -18.80 -11.66 -2.29
CA LEU A 25 -17.37 -11.88 -2.45
C LEU A 25 -16.57 -10.62 -2.10
N ARG A 26 -17.04 -9.44 -2.47
CA ARG A 26 -16.41 -8.16 -2.09
C ARG A 26 -16.49 -7.90 -0.59
N THR A 27 -17.64 -8.12 0.03
CA THR A 27 -17.79 -8.03 1.49
C THR A 27 -16.82 -9.00 2.17
N ARG A 28 -16.75 -10.25 1.69
CA ARG A 28 -15.84 -11.25 2.24
C ARG A 28 -14.37 -10.87 2.05
N ALA A 29 -14.00 -10.35 0.89
CA ALA A 29 -12.64 -9.89 0.62
C ALA A 29 -12.26 -8.75 1.57
N ASN A 30 -13.13 -7.76 1.76
CA ASN A 30 -12.91 -6.66 2.69
C ASN A 30 -12.78 -7.15 4.14
N GLU A 31 -13.64 -8.08 4.59
CA GLU A 31 -13.52 -8.69 5.91
C GLU A 31 -12.15 -9.36 6.12
N LEU A 32 -11.65 -10.08 5.10
CA LEU A 32 -10.35 -10.75 5.16
C LEU A 32 -9.20 -9.75 5.15
N ALA A 33 -9.27 -8.73 4.29
CA ALA A 33 -8.26 -7.69 4.19
C ALA A 33 -8.12 -6.87 5.47
N GLN A 34 -9.22 -6.68 6.21
CA GLN A 34 -9.20 -5.98 7.51
C GLN A 34 -8.82 -6.90 8.68
N LYS A 35 -8.83 -8.22 8.48
CA LYS A 35 -8.56 -9.23 9.53
C LYS A 35 -7.11 -9.68 9.57
N PHE A 36 -6.49 -9.82 8.40
CA PHE A 36 -5.14 -10.36 8.27
C PHE A 36 -4.17 -9.28 7.82
N ILE A 37 -2.92 -9.40 8.28
CA ILE A 37 -1.85 -8.52 7.84
C ILE A 37 -1.65 -8.69 6.33
N ILE A 38 -1.84 -7.62 5.56
CA ILE A 38 -1.44 -7.55 4.16
C ILE A 38 -0.09 -6.84 4.07
N THR A 39 0.86 -7.51 3.40
CA THR A 39 2.19 -7.00 3.11
C THR A 39 2.32 -6.76 1.62
N ASP A 40 2.77 -5.57 1.23
CA ASP A 40 3.23 -5.29 -0.12
C ASP A 40 4.76 -5.34 -0.11
N GLY A 41 5.36 -6.12 -1.01
CA GLY A 41 6.79 -6.32 -1.06
C GLY A 41 7.57 -5.15 -1.64
N HIS A 42 6.92 -4.17 -2.29
CA HIS A 42 7.62 -3.08 -2.94
C HIS A 42 6.70 -1.90 -3.28
N ILE A 43 6.91 -0.74 -2.63
CA ILE A 43 6.30 0.52 -3.08
C ILE A 43 7.32 1.66 -3.24
N ASP A 44 7.24 2.37 -4.36
CA ASP A 44 8.14 3.49 -4.71
C ASP A 44 7.74 4.84 -4.08
N THR A 45 6.93 4.82 -3.01
CA THR A 45 6.47 6.02 -2.30
C THR A 45 7.64 6.94 -1.92
N PRO A 46 8.75 6.47 -1.31
CA PRO A 46 9.87 7.35 -0.95
C PRO A 46 10.46 8.07 -2.16
N TRP A 47 10.72 7.34 -3.25
CA TRP A 47 11.25 7.95 -4.48
C TRP A 47 10.30 8.99 -5.06
N LYS A 48 9.00 8.67 -5.11
CA LYS A 48 7.98 9.59 -5.59
C LYS A 48 7.94 10.88 -4.76
N LEU A 49 7.91 10.75 -3.43
CA LEU A 49 7.89 11.89 -2.51
C LEU A 49 9.16 12.73 -2.61
N SER A 50 10.30 12.12 -2.91
CA SER A 50 11.56 12.85 -3.16
C SER A 50 11.54 13.74 -4.40
N LYS A 51 10.64 13.46 -5.36
CA LYS A 51 10.44 14.31 -6.55
C LYS A 51 9.36 15.36 -6.35
N ASN A 52 8.26 14.98 -5.70
CA ASN A 52 7.14 15.87 -5.43
C ASN A 52 6.50 15.46 -4.10
N TYR A 53 6.84 16.21 -3.05
CA TYR A 53 6.38 15.90 -1.71
C TYR A 53 4.85 16.07 -1.59
N GLU A 54 4.21 15.06 -1.01
CA GLU A 54 2.82 15.10 -0.54
C GLU A 54 2.77 14.52 0.88
N ASP A 55 1.87 15.04 1.70
CA ASP A 55 1.65 14.49 3.04
C ASP A 55 0.83 13.20 2.95
N ILE A 56 1.50 12.04 3.07
CA ILE A 56 0.86 10.73 2.99
C ILE A 56 0.09 10.33 4.25
N SER A 57 0.11 11.15 5.29
CA SER A 57 -0.70 10.94 6.50
C SER A 57 -2.19 11.25 6.30
N VAL A 58 -2.52 11.85 5.16
CA VAL A 58 -3.87 12.18 4.69
C VAL A 58 -4.05 11.68 3.26
N ARG A 59 -5.28 11.74 2.74
CA ARG A 59 -5.56 11.34 1.36
C ARG A 59 -4.84 12.25 0.37
N THR A 60 -3.92 11.70 -0.41
CA THR A 60 -3.12 12.45 -1.38
C THR A 60 -3.86 12.63 -2.71
N LYS A 61 -3.49 13.67 -3.46
CA LYS A 61 -4.09 13.92 -4.78
C LYS A 61 -3.55 12.95 -5.82
N THR A 62 -2.31 12.50 -5.67
CA THR A 62 -1.65 11.63 -6.63
C THR A 62 -1.08 10.38 -5.96
N GLY A 63 -0.82 9.35 -6.78
CA GLY A 63 -0.24 8.08 -6.35
C GLY A 63 -1.23 7.13 -5.70
N ASP A 64 -0.69 6.00 -5.30
CA ASP A 64 -1.49 4.82 -4.97
C ASP A 64 -1.43 4.46 -3.49
N PHE A 65 -0.51 5.08 -2.73
CA PHE A 65 -0.36 4.90 -1.30
C PHE A 65 -0.55 6.21 -0.54
N ASP A 66 -1.40 6.16 0.49
CA ASP A 66 -1.47 7.08 1.62
C ASP A 66 -2.14 6.37 2.79
N TYR A 67 -2.10 6.95 3.99
CA TYR A 67 -2.68 6.36 5.19
C TYR A 67 -4.17 6.01 5.01
N VAL A 68 -4.94 6.89 4.39
CA VAL A 68 -6.39 6.71 4.24
C VAL A 68 -6.68 5.54 3.30
N ARG A 69 -6.01 5.47 2.14
CA ARG A 69 -6.10 4.33 1.21
C ARG A 69 -5.64 3.03 1.88
N ALA A 70 -4.55 3.08 2.66
CA ALA A 70 -4.02 1.91 3.36
C ALA A 70 -5.03 1.35 4.36
N LYS A 71 -5.63 2.22 5.20
CA LYS A 71 -6.66 1.79 6.16
C LYS A 71 -7.93 1.28 5.48
N GLU A 72 -8.41 1.96 4.43
CA GLU A 72 -9.59 1.51 3.68
C GLU A 72 -9.36 0.17 2.97
N GLY A 73 -8.17 -0.02 2.39
CA GLY A 73 -7.80 -1.22 1.65
C GLY A 73 -7.32 -2.39 2.51
N GLY A 74 -6.93 -2.14 3.76
CA GLY A 74 -6.35 -3.14 4.67
C GLY A 74 -4.86 -3.42 4.39
N LEU A 75 -4.12 -2.46 3.81
CA LEU A 75 -2.68 -2.59 3.61
C LEU A 75 -1.94 -2.17 4.88
N ASP A 76 -1.21 -3.10 5.49
CA ASP A 76 -0.62 -2.90 6.82
C ASP A 76 0.90 -2.78 6.80
N VAL A 77 1.58 -3.51 5.92
CA VAL A 77 3.05 -3.62 5.90
C VAL A 77 3.60 -3.43 4.49
N PRO A 78 3.52 -2.22 3.92
CA PRO A 78 4.19 -1.92 2.66
C PRO A 78 5.71 -1.73 2.83
N PHE A 79 6.51 -2.43 2.04
CA PHE A 79 7.96 -2.21 1.99
C PHE A 79 8.28 -0.93 1.21
N MET A 80 8.82 0.06 1.92
CA MET A 80 9.31 1.31 1.37
C MET A 80 10.57 1.06 0.56
N ALA A 81 10.49 1.20 -0.76
CA ALA A 81 11.63 1.04 -1.64
C ALA A 81 12.61 2.20 -1.47
N ILE A 82 13.81 1.88 -1.00
CA ILE A 82 14.98 2.77 -1.04
C ILE A 82 15.61 2.59 -2.42
N TYR A 83 14.94 3.17 -3.43
CA TYR A 83 15.30 3.04 -4.83
C TYR A 83 16.42 4.00 -5.23
N ILE A 84 17.45 3.44 -5.84
CA ILE A 84 18.58 4.19 -6.39
C ILE A 84 18.66 3.97 -7.90
N PRO A 85 18.48 5.02 -8.72
CA PRO A 85 18.65 4.91 -10.16
C PRO A 85 20.03 4.39 -10.54
N SER A 86 20.10 3.52 -11.54
CA SER A 86 21.36 2.91 -11.99
C SER A 86 22.41 3.94 -12.47
N SER A 87 21.98 5.13 -12.91
CA SER A 87 22.89 6.22 -13.29
C SER A 87 23.86 6.63 -12.18
N TYR A 88 23.52 6.40 -10.92
CA TYR A 88 24.39 6.70 -9.78
C TYR A 88 25.66 5.84 -9.74
N LEU A 89 25.69 4.69 -10.43
CA LEU A 89 26.93 3.91 -10.62
C LEU A 89 28.00 4.67 -11.42
N GLU A 90 27.57 5.57 -12.31
CA GLU A 90 28.46 6.38 -13.15
C GLU A 90 28.73 7.74 -12.52
N THR A 91 27.71 8.37 -11.95
CA THR A 91 27.81 9.73 -11.40
C THR A 91 28.35 9.77 -9.97
N GLY A 92 28.31 8.64 -9.24
CA GLY A 92 28.50 8.59 -7.80
C GLY A 92 27.30 9.17 -7.03
N GLY A 93 27.38 9.09 -5.71
CA GLY A 93 26.39 9.65 -4.78
C GLY A 93 25.26 8.68 -4.40
N ALA A 94 25.44 7.37 -4.66
CA ALA A 94 24.38 6.40 -4.49
C ALA A 94 24.00 6.24 -3.01
N LYS A 95 25.00 6.25 -2.14
CA LYS A 95 24.83 6.20 -0.69
C LYS A 95 24.07 7.41 -0.17
N GLU A 96 24.45 8.62 -0.54
CA GLU A 96 23.76 9.85 -0.11
C GLU A 96 22.30 9.86 -0.57
N LYS A 97 22.04 9.32 -1.78
CA LYS A 97 20.66 9.15 -2.23
C LYS A 97 19.90 8.14 -1.38
N ALA A 98 20.51 7.01 -1.04
CA ALA A 98 19.92 5.99 -0.17
C ALA A 98 19.58 6.57 1.22
N ASP A 99 20.56 7.21 1.86
CA ASP A 99 20.41 7.86 3.16
C ASP A 99 19.28 8.89 3.13
N SER A 100 19.18 9.70 2.07
CA SER A 100 18.09 10.69 1.94
C SER A 100 16.68 10.08 1.89
N LEU A 101 16.54 8.86 1.36
CA LEU A 101 15.26 8.15 1.31
C LEU A 101 14.96 7.44 2.63
N ILE A 102 15.98 6.91 3.31
CA ILE A 102 15.86 6.36 4.67
C ILE A 102 15.40 7.45 5.63
N ASP A 103 16.09 8.59 5.63
CA ASP A 103 15.74 9.77 6.45
C ASP A 103 14.30 10.22 6.20
N MET A 104 13.82 10.13 4.95
CA MET A 104 12.45 10.47 4.61
C MET A 104 11.43 9.53 5.26
N VAL A 105 11.68 8.21 5.23
CA VAL A 105 10.80 7.22 5.88
C VAL A 105 10.81 7.43 7.40
N GLU A 106 11.96 7.69 8.00
CA GLU A 106 12.10 8.03 9.42
C GLU A 106 11.33 9.30 9.78
N GLN A 107 11.43 10.35 8.96
CA GLN A 107 10.68 11.59 9.16
C GLN A 107 9.16 11.37 9.07
N ILE A 108 8.68 10.56 8.13
CA ILE A 108 7.26 10.20 8.03
C ILE A 108 6.77 9.52 9.31
N ALA A 109 7.50 8.51 9.80
CA ALA A 109 7.13 7.80 11.02
C ALA A 109 7.18 8.70 12.26
N ASN A 110 8.19 9.57 12.36
CA ASN A 110 8.34 10.50 13.48
C ASN A 110 7.28 11.62 13.49
N LYS A 111 6.82 12.06 12.31
CA LYS A 111 5.84 13.13 12.17
C LYS A 111 4.42 12.69 12.54
N ASP A 112 4.04 11.47 12.16
CA ASP A 112 2.70 10.91 12.36
C ASP A 112 2.78 9.54 13.10
N PRO A 113 3.28 9.51 14.35
CA PRO A 113 3.56 8.26 15.09
C PRO A 113 2.30 7.51 15.53
N ASP A 114 1.13 8.16 15.46
CA ASP A 114 -0.18 7.55 15.67
C ASP A 114 -0.67 6.78 14.42
N LYS A 115 -0.04 6.98 13.27
CA LYS A 115 -0.42 6.37 11.98
C LYS A 115 0.64 5.42 11.44
N PHE A 116 1.91 5.79 11.57
CA PHE A 116 3.03 5.09 10.96
C PHE A 116 4.10 4.72 11.98
N GLU A 117 4.76 3.60 11.74
CA GLU A 117 5.93 3.18 12.51
C GLU A 117 6.85 2.30 11.66
N ILE A 118 8.16 2.42 11.80
CA ILE A 118 9.11 1.57 11.07
C ILE A 118 9.14 0.18 11.70
N ALA A 119 9.02 -0.86 10.86
CA ALA A 119 9.22 -2.24 11.28
C ALA A 119 10.61 -2.73 10.86
N TYR A 120 11.42 -3.14 11.84
CA TYR A 120 12.72 -3.78 11.59
C TYR A 120 12.65 -5.30 11.69
N SER A 121 11.51 -5.84 12.13
CA SER A 121 11.32 -7.26 12.39
C SER A 121 9.88 -7.70 12.19
N LEU A 122 9.68 -9.02 12.09
CA LEU A 122 8.33 -9.61 12.12
C LEU A 122 7.59 -9.30 13.42
N SER A 123 8.31 -9.22 14.55
CA SER A 123 7.72 -8.82 15.84
C SER A 123 7.19 -7.40 15.81
N ASP A 124 7.91 -6.47 15.17
CA ASP A 124 7.46 -5.08 15.02
C ASP A 124 6.23 -5.01 14.14
N ALA A 125 6.25 -5.64 12.96
CA ALA A 125 5.10 -5.65 12.06
C ALA A 125 3.82 -6.16 12.76
N ASN A 126 3.94 -7.26 13.52
CA ASN A 126 2.81 -7.80 14.30
C ASN A 126 2.34 -6.87 15.42
N ARG A 127 3.26 -6.17 16.10
CA ARG A 127 2.92 -5.21 17.16
C ARG A 127 2.25 -3.97 16.58
N ILE A 128 2.84 -3.37 15.56
CA ILE A 128 2.35 -2.15 14.87
C ILE A 128 0.95 -2.39 14.29
N PHE A 129 0.72 -3.55 13.66
CA PHE A 129 -0.60 -3.94 13.19
C PHE A 129 -1.64 -4.00 14.32
N LYS A 130 -1.28 -4.62 15.47
CA LYS A 130 -2.16 -4.68 16.66
C LYS A 130 -2.44 -3.30 17.26
N GLU A 131 -1.51 -2.37 17.13
CA GLU A 131 -1.69 -0.97 17.52
C GLU A 131 -2.56 -0.18 16.51
N GLY A 132 -2.95 -0.78 15.39
CA GLY A 132 -3.81 -0.18 14.37
C GLY A 132 -3.09 0.71 13.36
N LYS A 133 -1.76 0.79 13.44
CA LYS A 133 -0.89 1.62 12.59
C LYS A 133 -0.49 0.87 11.30
N VAL A 134 0.14 1.59 10.37
CA VAL A 134 0.79 1.04 9.18
C VAL A 134 2.29 0.92 9.44
N ALA A 135 2.83 -0.28 9.27
CA ALA A 135 4.25 -0.57 9.41
C ALA A 135 5.01 -0.22 8.13
N LEU A 136 6.13 0.49 8.25
CA LEU A 136 6.95 0.94 7.13
C LEU A 136 8.33 0.26 7.13
N PRO A 137 8.44 -1.06 6.88
CA PRO A 137 9.75 -1.66 6.65
C PRO A 137 10.41 -1.05 5.40
N MET A 138 11.74 -1.07 5.35
CA MET A 138 12.51 -0.54 4.23
C MET A 138 13.23 -1.67 3.49
N GLY A 139 13.26 -1.58 2.16
CA GLY A 139 14.01 -2.48 1.30
C GLY A 139 14.93 -1.70 0.36
N MET A 140 16.21 -2.07 0.32
CA MET A 140 17.16 -1.49 -0.62
C MET A 140 16.89 -2.02 -2.03
N GLU A 141 16.59 -1.14 -2.99
CA GLU A 141 16.49 -1.48 -4.41
C GLU A 141 17.69 -0.89 -5.14
N ASN A 142 18.48 -1.78 -5.74
CA ASN A 142 19.82 -1.54 -6.29
C ASN A 142 20.93 -1.48 -5.22
N GLY A 143 22.02 -2.23 -5.45
CA GLY A 143 23.15 -2.36 -4.53
C GLY A 143 24.13 -1.18 -4.54
N ALA A 144 23.95 -0.17 -5.39
CA ALA A 144 24.87 0.97 -5.41
C ALA A 144 24.94 1.71 -4.06
N GLY A 145 23.86 1.71 -3.27
CA GLY A 145 23.79 2.43 -1.99
C GLY A 145 24.64 1.86 -0.85
N ILE A 146 25.29 0.71 -1.03
CA ILE A 146 26.17 0.11 -0.01
C ILE A 146 27.66 0.50 -0.17
N GLU A 147 27.98 1.34 -1.16
CA GLU A 147 29.36 1.78 -1.46
C GLU A 147 30.05 2.57 -0.33
#